data_AF-A0A7J3J7J3-F1
#
_entry.id   AF-A0A7J3J7J3-F1
#
_cell.length_a   1.000
_cell.length_b   1.000
_cell.length_c   1.000
_cell.angle_alpha   90.00
_cell.angle_beta   90.00
_cell.angle_gamma   90.00
#
_symmetry.space_group_name_H-M   'P 1'
#
loop_
_entity.id
_entity.type
_entity.pdbx_description
1 polymer ?
#
loop_
_entity_poly.entity_id
_entity_poly.type
_entity_poly.pdbx_seq_one_letter_code
_entity_poly.pdbx_strand_id
1 'polypeptide(L)' 'MRAKVRGIYTTALTKLLLENGFQIVQLSQTIKARFGIPDNNEPPDLKIKDRHDLQGIVALGTPEATETFRKILHFTL' A
#
# COMPACT_ATOMS: atom_id res chain seq x y z
N MET A 1 1.81 -6.33 -8.94
CA MET A 1 2.07 -6.75 -7.55
C MET A 1 0.91 -6.31 -6.67
N ARG A 2 0.57 -7.08 -5.63
CA ARG A 2 -0.57 -6.81 -4.75
C ARG A 2 -0.10 -6.21 -3.43
N ALA A 3 -0.66 -5.07 -3.04
CA ALA A 3 -0.34 -4.39 -1.80
C ALA A 3 -1.56 -4.29 -0.88
N LYS A 4 -1.36 -4.53 0.41
CA LYS A 4 -2.29 -4.22 1.49
C LYS A 4 -1.75 -3.04 2.27
N VAL A 5 -2.54 -1.98 2.38
CA VAL A 5 -2.16 -0.77 3.11
C VAL A 5 -3.11 -0.57 4.29
N ARG A 6 -2.54 -0.28 5.46
CA ARG A 6 -3.25 0.11 6.69
C ARG A 6 -2.53 1.28 7.35
N GLY A 7 -3.23 1.96 8.25
CA GLY A 7 -2.68 3.07 9.03
C GLY A 7 -3.09 4.45 8.55
N ILE A 8 -2.53 5.47 9.21
CA ILE A 8 -2.88 6.87 8.97
C ILE A 8 -2.49 7.37 7.57
N TYR A 9 -1.45 6.78 6.97
CA TYR A 9 -0.97 7.13 5.64
C TYR A 9 -1.70 6.41 4.50
N THR A 10 -2.74 5.61 4.80
CA THR A 10 -3.38 4.72 3.82
C THR A 10 -3.81 5.45 2.55
N THR A 11 -4.47 6.60 2.66
CA THR A 11 -5.00 7.31 1.48
C THR A 11 -3.88 7.72 0.51
N ALA A 12 -2.79 8.32 1.02
CA ALA A 12 -1.68 8.79 0.19
C ALA A 12 -0.93 7.62 -0.44
N LEU A 13 -0.65 6.58 0.34
CA LEU A 13 0.04 5.38 -0.13
C LEU A 13 -0.79 4.59 -1.13
N THR A 14 -2.10 4.47 -0.93
CA THR A 14 -3.01 3.86 -1.89
C THR A 14 -2.94 4.57 -3.23
N LYS A 15 -3.00 5.92 -3.26
CA LYS A 15 -2.87 6.69 -4.49
C LYS A 15 -1.52 6.44 -5.18
N LEU A 16 -0.41 6.58 -4.45
CA LEU A 16 0.94 6.37 -4.96
C LEU A 16 1.13 4.97 -5.57
N LEU A 17 0.65 3.94 -4.88
CA LEU A 17 0.78 2.56 -5.32
C LEU A 17 -0.06 2.29 -6.58
N LEU A 18 -1.28 2.83 -6.67
CA LEU A 18 -2.12 2.72 -7.87
C LEU A 18 -1.45 3.37 -9.08
N GLU A 19 -0.87 4.56 -8.91
CA GLU A 19 -0.14 5.27 -9.98
C GLU A 19 1.10 4.50 -10.46
N ASN A 20 1.64 3.61 -9.62
CA ASN A 20 2.79 2.76 -9.94
C ASN A 20 2.39 1.30 -10.28
N GLY A 21 1.12 1.06 -10.63
CA GLY A 21 0.66 -0.24 -11.14
C GLY A 21 0.47 -1.34 -10.09
N PHE A 22 0.42 -1.00 -8.81
CA PHE A 22 0.04 -1.97 -7.77
C PHE A 22 -1.48 -2.16 -7.73
N GLN A 23 -1.87 -3.40 -7.48
CA GLN A 23 -3.25 -3.74 -7.14
C GLN A 23 -3.43 -3.68 -5.64
N ILE A 24 -4.42 -2.94 -5.16
CA ILE A 24 -4.67 -2.81 -3.73
C ILE A 24 -5.69 -3.85 -3.28
N VAL A 25 -5.28 -4.71 -2.34
CA VAL A 25 -6.08 -5.82 -1.82
C VAL A 25 -6.43 -5.59 -0.36
N GLN A 26 -7.50 -6.23 0.11
CA GLN A 26 -7.98 -6.21 1.50
C GLN A 26 -8.22 -4.79 2.05
N LEU A 27 -8.76 -3.94 1.18
CA LEU A 27 -9.11 -2.54 1.43
C LEU A 27 -10.15 -2.39 2.54
N SER A 28 -10.06 -1.32 3.32
CA SER A 28 -11.15 -0.92 4.22
C SER A 28 -12.33 -0.35 3.42
N GLN A 29 -13.53 -0.40 3.98
CA GLN A 29 -14.73 0.15 3.36
C GLN A 29 -14.56 1.63 2.99
N THR A 30 -13.89 2.41 3.83
CA THR A 30 -13.61 3.83 3.59
C THR A 30 -12.77 4.06 2.33
N ILE A 31 -11.74 3.25 2.11
CA ILE A 31 -10.85 3.41 0.95
C ILE A 31 -11.54 2.90 -0.32
N LYS A 32 -12.35 1.84 -0.23
CA LYS A 32 -13.20 1.38 -1.34
C LYS A 32 -14.11 2.51 -1.84
N ALA A 33 -14.80 3.20 -0.92
CA ALA A 33 -15.67 4.31 -1.28
C ALA A 33 -14.91 5.49 -1.91
N ARG A 34 -13.67 5.76 -1.48
CA ARG A 34 -12.86 6.88 -2.01
C ARG A 34 -12.32 6.63 -3.41
N PHE A 35 -11.89 5.40 -3.71
CA PHE A 35 -11.20 5.09 -4.97
C PHE A 35 -12.05 4.25 -5.94
N GLY A 36 -13.24 3.81 -5.54
CA GLY A 36 -14.14 2.99 -6.39
C GLY A 36 -13.56 1.62 -6.75
N ILE A 37 -12.65 1.08 -5.93
CA ILE A 37 -11.93 -0.16 -6.23
C ILE A 37 -12.75 -1.37 -5.75
N PRO A 38 -12.93 -2.40 -6.61
CA PRO A 38 -13.63 -3.63 -6.23
C PRO A 38 -12.91 -4.37 -5.11
N ASP A 39 -13.65 -5.18 -4.36
CA ASP A 39 -13.07 -5.98 -3.29
C ASP A 39 -12.15 -7.06 -3.88
N ASN A 40 -10.94 -7.16 -3.34
CA ASN A 40 -10.02 -8.25 -3.65
C ASN A 40 -9.42 -8.76 -2.35
N ASN A 41 -9.71 -10.01 -2.00
CA ASN A 41 -9.24 -10.66 -0.78
C ASN A 41 -8.01 -11.55 -0.98
N GLU A 42 -7.39 -11.51 -2.16
CA GLU A 42 -6.16 -12.24 -2.44
C GLU A 42 -5.03 -11.89 -1.45
N PRO A 43 -4.10 -12.82 -1.22
CA PRO A 43 -2.95 -12.58 -0.37
C PRO A 43 -2.08 -11.45 -0.96
N PRO A 44 -1.71 -10.44 -0.15
CA PRO A 44 -0.83 -9.37 -0.61
C PRO A 44 0.62 -9.84 -0.70
N ASP A 45 1.31 -9.37 -1.72
CA ASP A 45 2.78 -9.53 -1.87
C ASP A 45 3.53 -8.50 -1.00
N LEU A 46 2.86 -7.38 -0.67
CA LEU A 46 3.37 -6.30 0.18
C LEU A 46 2.32 -5.86 1.22
N LYS A 47 2.70 -5.80 2.48
CA LYS A 47 1.89 -5.27 3.59
C LYS A 47 2.55 -4.01 4.12
N ILE A 48 1.82 -2.90 4.12
CA ILE A 48 2.27 -1.61 4.64
C ILE A 48 1.38 -1.22 5.80
N LYS A 49 2.00 -0.82 6.91
CA LYS A 49 1.33 -0.23 8.07
C LYS A 49 2.15 0.94 8.61
N ASP A 50 1.49 1.82 9.34
CA ASP A 50 2.15 2.82 10.18
C ASP A 50 3.04 2.16 11.25
N ARG A 51 4.11 2.85 11.61
CA ARG A 51 4.91 2.52 12.79
C ARG A 51 4.15 2.86 14.07
N HIS A 52 4.51 2.22 15.19
CA HIS A 52 3.87 2.47 16.48
C HIS A 52 4.01 3.91 16.97
N ASP A 53 5.10 4.59 16.59
CA ASP A 53 5.35 6.01 16.88
C ASP A 53 4.62 6.97 15.93
N LEU A 54 3.88 6.44 14.95
CA LEU A 54 3.23 7.19 13.87
C LEU A 54 4.19 8.05 13.03
N GLN A 55 5.51 7.79 13.11
CA GLN A 55 6.54 8.52 12.40
C GLN A 55 7.12 7.65 11.29
N GLY A 56 6.30 7.44 10.27
CA GLY A 56 6.63 6.64 9.10
C GLY A 56 5.93 5.28 9.06
N ILE A 57 6.46 4.39 8.23
CA ILE A 57 5.80 3.13 7.88
C ILE A 57 6.73 1.92 8.00
N VAL A 58 6.10 0.76 8.15
CA VAL A 58 6.74 -0.56 8.05
C VAL A 58 6.15 -1.26 6.83
N ALA A 59 7.02 -1.70 5.92
CA ALA A 59 6.67 -2.48 4.74
C ALA A 59 7.24 -3.90 4.87
N LEU A 60 6.38 -4.91 4.75
CA LEU A 60 6.73 -6.33 4.87
C LEU A 60 6.17 -7.07 3.66
N GLY A 61 7.00 -7.81 2.93
CA GLY A 61 6.56 -8.47 1.71
C GLY A 61 7.64 -9.34 1.11
N THR A 62 7.43 -9.76 -0.13
CA THR A 62 8.48 -10.42 -0.91
C THR A 62 9.63 -9.44 -1.17
N PRO A 63 10.88 -9.92 -1.35
CA PRO A 63 12.04 -9.07 -1.60
C PRO A 63 11.81 -8.12 -2.81
N GLU A 64 11.21 -8.64 -3.87
CA GLU A 64 10.86 -7.89 -5.08
C GLU A 64 9.84 -6.78 -4.79
N ALA A 65 8.82 -7.07 -3.97
CA ALA A 65 7.76 -6.11 -3.66
C ALA A 65 8.30 -4.97 -2.77
N THR A 66 9.14 -5.32 -1.79
CA THR A 66 9.79 -4.34 -0.91
C THR A 66 10.77 -3.46 -1.67
N GLU A 67 11.56 -4.02 -2.61
CA GLU A 67 12.52 -3.22 -3.37
C GLU A 67 11.83 -2.31 -4.38
N THR A 68 10.78 -2.80 -5.06
CA THR A 68 9.97 -1.95 -5.95
C THR A 68 9.34 -0.80 -5.17
N PHE A 69 8.77 -1.08 -3.99
CA PHE A 69 8.20 -0.04 -3.13
C PHE A 69 9.24 0.98 -2.68
N ARG A 70 10.43 0.53 -2.28
CA ARG A 70 11.54 1.40 -1.89
C ARG A 70 11.96 2.32 -3.03
N LYS A 71 12.05 1.81 -4.26
CA LYS A 71 12.36 2.61 -5.46
C LYS A 71 11.29 3.69 -5.68
N ILE A 72 10.01 3.33 -5.62
CA ILE A 72 8.91 4.29 -5.80
C ILE A 72 9.01 5.45 -4.81
N LEU A 73 9.30 5.14 -3.53
CA LEU A 73 9.47 6.18 -2.51
C LEU A 73 10.64 7.12 -2.82
N HIS A 74 11.81 6.59 -3.23
CA HIS A 74 12.97 7.41 -3.57
C HIS A 74 12.85 8.23 -4.86
N PHE A 75 12.03 7.79 -5.81
CA PHE A 75 11.83 8.54 -7.06
C PHE A 75 10.75 9.63 -6.94
N THR A 76 9.90 9.54 -5.92
CA THR A 76 8.74 10.44 -5.75
C THR A 76 8.94 11.48 -4.64
N LEU A 77 9.81 11.21 -3.68
CA LEU A 77 10.12 12.05 -2.51
C LEU A 77 11.62 12.33 -2.43
#